data_AF-A0A259SQQ0-F1
#
_entry.id   AF-A0A259SQQ0-F1
#
_cell.length_a   1.000
_cell.length_b   1.000
_cell.length_c   1.000
_cell.angle_alpha   90.00
_cell.angle_beta   90.00
_cell.angle_gamma   90.00
#
_symmetry.space_group_name_H-M   'P 1'
#
loop_
_entity.id
_entity.type
_entity.pdbx_description
1 polymer ?
#
loop_
_entity_poly.entity_id
_entity_poly.type
_entity_poly.pdbx_seq_one_letter_code
_entity_poly.pdbx_strand_id
1 'polypeptide(L)'
;MARPLAPCGTPAAYRRHRRRGEPVDDACAAAAREQKNSRVRGKREKVAAVVAIAVTEAPADDAPIDELAEARDTLRMVTAAMKAGAPGLASLAKQRMELVAQIRKLEGAARPKESKLDELARRRAERLAASAH
;
A
#
# COMPACT_ATOMS: atom_id res chain seq x y z
N MET A 1 -20.05 -23.24 -40.13
CA MET A 1 -18.71 -23.58 -40.66
C MET A 1 -17.68 -23.37 -39.55
N ALA A 2 -16.79 -24.34 -39.31
CA ALA A 2 -15.73 -24.19 -38.31
C ALA A 2 -14.67 -23.17 -38.79
N ARG A 3 -14.24 -22.27 -37.91
CA ARG A 3 -13.17 -21.30 -38.22
C ARG A 3 -11.86 -22.07 -38.46
N PRO A 4 -11.08 -21.75 -39.50
CA PRO A 4 -9.81 -22.42 -39.78
C PRO A 4 -8.86 -22.33 -38.58
N LEU A 5 -8.08 -23.39 -38.36
CA LEU A 5 -7.15 -23.48 -37.24
C LEU A 5 -6.03 -22.46 -37.41
N ALA A 6 -5.70 -21.76 -36.31
CA ALA A 6 -4.56 -20.86 -36.29
C ALA A 6 -3.24 -21.64 -36.45
N PRO A 7 -2.26 -21.06 -37.15
CA PRO A 7 -0.93 -21.63 -37.21
C PRO A 7 -0.27 -21.65 -35.82
N CYS A 8 0.73 -22.51 -35.66
CA CYS A 8 1.63 -22.50 -34.50
C CYS A 8 2.32 -21.14 -34.34
N GLY A 9 2.85 -20.85 -33.15
CA GLY A 9 3.37 -19.52 -32.82
C GLY A 9 2.31 -18.49 -32.44
N THR A 10 1.07 -18.92 -32.18
CA THR A 10 -0.02 -18.03 -31.75
C THR A 10 -0.57 -18.42 -30.38
N PRO A 11 -1.14 -17.49 -29.60
CA PRO A 11 -1.82 -17.84 -28.34
C PRO A 11 -3.04 -18.75 -28.53
N ALA A 12 -3.59 -18.81 -29.74
CA ALA A 12 -4.66 -19.73 -30.11
C ALA A 12 -4.12 -21.16 -30.28
N ALA A 13 -2.98 -21.33 -30.96
CA ALA A 13 -2.30 -22.62 -31.06
C ALA A 13 -1.81 -23.12 -29.70
N TYR A 14 -1.25 -22.26 -28.84
CA TYR A 14 -0.89 -22.62 -27.46
C TYR A 14 -2.08 -23.23 -26.68
N ARG A 15 -3.26 -22.60 -26.77
CA ARG A 15 -4.49 -23.12 -26.13
C ARG A 15 -4.95 -24.43 -26.74
N ARG A 16 -4.75 -24.64 -28.04
CA ARG A 16 -5.06 -25.91 -28.73
C ARG A 16 -4.16 -27.03 -28.21
N HIS A 17 -2.84 -26.83 -28.18
CA HIS A 17 -1.89 -27.83 -27.66
C HIS A 17 -2.27 -28.24 -26.24
N ARG A 18 -2.54 -27.27 -25.37
CA ARG A 18 -2.99 -27.54 -23.99
C ARG A 18 -4.31 -28.31 -23.88
N ARG A 19 -5.28 -28.04 -24.76
CA ARG A 19 -6.58 -28.74 -24.74
C ARG A 19 -6.48 -30.17 -25.24
N ARG A 20 -5.55 -30.43 -26.18
CA ARG A 20 -5.32 -31.76 -26.77
C ARG A 20 -4.30 -32.60 -26.00
N GLY A 21 -3.57 -32.00 -25.05
CA GLY A 21 -2.48 -32.66 -24.33
C GLY A 21 -1.21 -32.85 -25.16
N GLU A 22 -1.09 -32.15 -26.30
CA GLU A 22 0.10 -32.17 -27.15
C GLU A 22 1.23 -31.33 -26.53
N PRO A 23 2.51 -31.66 -26.76
CA PRO A 23 3.62 -30.82 -26.35
C PRO A 23 3.51 -29.44 -27.01
N VAL A 24 3.72 -28.40 -26.23
CA VAL A 24 3.69 -27.01 -26.70
C VAL A 24 5.06 -26.68 -27.31
N ASP A 25 5.07 -26.24 -28.56
CA ASP A 25 6.29 -25.74 -29.18
C ASP A 25 6.76 -24.39 -28.60
N ASP A 26 8.04 -24.08 -28.78
CA ASP A 26 8.64 -22.85 -28.24
C ASP A 26 7.97 -21.57 -28.78
N ALA A 27 7.55 -21.59 -30.04
CA ALA A 27 6.88 -20.46 -30.67
C ALA A 27 5.53 -20.16 -29.99
N CYS A 28 4.72 -21.19 -29.69
CA CYS A 28 3.46 -21.07 -28.98
C CYS A 28 3.69 -20.64 -27.52
N ALA A 29 4.74 -21.15 -26.87
CA ALA A 29 5.10 -20.74 -25.52
C ALA A 29 5.52 -19.26 -25.45
N ALA A 30 6.35 -18.80 -26.40
CA ALA A 30 6.75 -17.40 -26.51
C ALA A 30 5.55 -16.49 -26.77
N ALA A 31 4.65 -16.86 -27.69
CA ALA A 31 3.45 -16.10 -28.00
C ALA A 31 2.50 -15.97 -26.80
N ALA A 32 2.37 -17.02 -25.99
CA ALA A 32 1.57 -16.98 -24.76
C ALA A 32 2.18 -16.06 -23.69
N ARG A 33 3.51 -16.07 -23.55
CA ARG A 33 4.25 -15.16 -22.66
C ARG A 33 4.07 -13.71 -23.12
N GLU A 34 4.25 -13.43 -24.40
CA GLU A 34 4.09 -12.07 -24.94
C GLU A 34 2.67 -11.55 -24.77
N GLN A 35 1.65 -12.38 -25.03
CA GLN A 35 0.26 -11.99 -24.76
C GLN A 35 0.01 -11.67 -23.28
N LYS A 36 0.63 -12.41 -22.36
CA LYS A 36 0.53 -12.11 -20.93
C LYS A 36 1.21 -10.78 -20.60
N ASN A 37 2.42 -10.58 -21.12
CA ASN A 37 3.22 -9.38 -20.89
C ASN A 37 2.54 -8.13 -21.45
N SER A 38 2.01 -8.19 -22.67
CA SER A 38 1.29 -7.08 -23.30
C SER A 38 0.03 -6.68 -22.53
N ARG A 39 -0.72 -7.66 -21.99
CA ARG A 39 -1.86 -7.39 -21.10
C ARG A 39 -1.43 -6.69 -19.81
N VAL A 40 -0.35 -7.15 -19.19
CA VAL A 40 0.18 -6.51 -17.97
C VAL A 40 0.68 -5.10 -18.27
N ARG A 41 1.40 -4.91 -19.38
CA ARG A 41 1.86 -3.59 -19.85
C ARG A 41 0.69 -2.65 -20.08
N GLY A 42 -0.32 -3.06 -20.84
CA GLY A 42 -1.52 -2.24 -21.09
C GLY A 42 -2.30 -1.90 -19.81
N LYS A 43 -2.33 -2.79 -18.80
CA LYS A 43 -2.90 -2.46 -17.49
C LYS A 43 -2.07 -1.39 -16.78
N ARG A 44 -0.75 -1.51 -16.79
CA ARG A 44 0.17 -0.53 -16.18
C ARG A 44 0.08 0.83 -16.86
N GLU A 45 0.01 0.86 -18.18
CA GLU A 45 -0.16 2.10 -18.97
C GLU A 45 -1.46 2.82 -18.59
N LYS A 46 -2.58 2.09 -18.45
CA LYS A 46 -3.84 2.69 -17.99
C LYS A 46 -3.75 3.27 -16.59
N VAL A 47 -3.14 2.54 -15.64
CA VAL A 47 -2.94 3.03 -14.28
C VAL A 47 -2.02 4.26 -14.29
N ALA A 48 -0.94 4.23 -15.07
CA ALA A 48 -0.02 5.35 -15.20
C ALA A 48 -0.72 6.59 -15.78
N ALA A 49 -1.60 6.42 -16.76
CA ALA A 49 -2.39 7.52 -17.32
C ALA A 49 -3.33 8.13 -16.27
N VAL A 50 -4.02 7.30 -15.49
CA VAL A 50 -4.89 7.78 -14.39
C VAL A 50 -4.08 8.54 -13.34
N VAL A 51 -2.92 8.01 -12.95
CA VAL A 51 -2.03 8.68 -11.98
C VAL A 51 -1.51 10.00 -12.54
N ALA A 52 -1.11 10.04 -13.82
CA ALA A 52 -0.63 11.27 -14.45
C ALA A 52 -1.70 12.37 -14.43
N ILE A 53 -2.95 12.04 -14.78
CA ILE A 53 -4.08 12.98 -14.72
C ILE A 53 -4.29 13.47 -13.29
N ALA A 54 -4.36 12.55 -12.31
CA ALA A 54 -4.55 12.91 -10.92
C ALA A 54 -3.44 13.83 -10.38
N VAL A 55 -2.18 13.58 -10.75
CA VAL A 55 -1.04 14.41 -10.35
C VAL A 55 -1.11 15.80 -10.99
N THR A 56 -1.57 15.92 -12.25
CA THR A 56 -1.70 17.22 -12.90
C THR A 56 -2.87 18.06 -12.37
N GLU A 57 -3.94 17.42 -11.91
CA GLU A 57 -5.14 18.09 -11.40
C GLU A 57 -5.05 18.43 -9.91
N ALA A 58 -4.21 17.70 -9.15
CA ALA A 58 -4.05 17.94 -7.73
C ALA A 58 -3.40 19.30 -7.47
N PRO A 59 -3.99 20.16 -6.60
CA PRO A 59 -3.34 21.38 -6.18
C PRO A 59 -2.03 21.05 -5.47
N ALA A 60 -0.99 21.84 -5.74
CA ALA A 60 0.24 21.79 -4.97
C ALA A 60 -0.03 22.40 -3.59
N ASP A 61 -0.57 21.60 -2.67
CA ASP A 61 -0.71 21.98 -1.27
C ASP A 61 0.64 21.81 -0.57
N ASP A 62 1.32 22.92 -0.29
CA ASP A 62 2.54 22.96 0.53
C ASP A 62 2.23 22.81 2.04
N ALA A 63 1.00 22.44 2.39
CA ALA A 63 0.59 22.23 3.77
C ALA A 63 1.41 21.07 4.38
N PRO A 64 1.93 21.22 5.61
CA PRO A 64 2.64 20.15 6.27
C PRO A 64 1.70 18.95 6.47
N ILE A 65 2.15 17.78 6.05
CA ILE A 65 1.42 16.53 6.19
C ILE A 65 1.31 16.18 7.68
N ASP A 66 0.10 15.90 8.16
CA ASP A 66 -0.11 15.31 9.49
C ASP A 66 0.26 13.83 9.45
N GLU A 67 1.53 13.54 9.73
CA GLU A 67 2.08 12.18 9.73
C GLU A 67 1.31 11.22 10.65
N LEU A 68 0.75 11.72 11.76
CA LEU A 68 0.02 10.89 12.72
C LEU A 68 -1.37 10.54 12.20
N ALA A 69 -2.06 11.49 11.56
CA ALA A 69 -3.32 11.22 10.88
C ALA A 69 -3.14 10.22 9.74
N GLU A 70 -2.14 10.42 8.88
CA GLU A 70 -1.82 9.53 7.76
C GLU A 70 -1.49 8.09 8.21
N ALA A 71 -0.68 7.95 9.26
CA ALA A 71 -0.34 6.64 9.82
C ALA A 71 -1.59 5.91 10.37
N ARG A 72 -2.52 6.64 11.00
CA ARG A 72 -3.79 6.08 11.51
C ARG A 72 -4.71 5.64 10.38
N ASP A 73 -4.82 6.43 9.33
CA ASP A 73 -5.65 6.09 8.16
C ASP A 73 -5.07 4.89 7.39
N THR A 74 -3.76 4.85 7.22
CA THR A 74 -3.07 3.68 6.66
C THR A 74 -3.32 2.43 7.49
N LEU A 75 -3.26 2.52 8.82
CA LEU A 75 -3.56 1.40 9.72
C LEU A 75 -5.01 0.91 9.56
N ARG A 76 -5.98 1.81 9.36
CA ARG A 76 -7.39 1.45 9.08
C ARG A 76 -7.49 0.66 7.78
N MET A 77 -6.83 1.13 6.71
CA MET A 77 -6.82 0.46 5.40
C MET A 77 -6.20 -0.94 5.48
N VAL A 78 -5.02 -1.07 6.10
CA VAL A 78 -4.35 -2.38 6.28
C VAL A 78 -5.21 -3.33 7.09
N THR A 79 -5.82 -2.86 8.18
CA THR A 79 -6.70 -3.68 9.02
C THR A 79 -7.94 -4.14 8.26
N ALA A 80 -8.54 -3.29 7.43
CA ALA A 80 -9.66 -3.65 6.57
C ALA A 80 -9.26 -4.69 5.52
N ALA A 81 -8.10 -4.53 4.87
CA ALA A 81 -7.57 -5.50 3.91
C ALA A 81 -7.33 -6.88 4.53
N MET A 82 -6.77 -6.93 5.75
CA MET A 82 -6.60 -8.19 6.49
C MET A 82 -7.95 -8.86 6.80
N LYS A 83 -8.95 -8.10 7.25
CA LYS A 83 -10.31 -8.62 7.51
C LYS A 83 -10.99 -9.14 6.25
N ALA A 84 -10.74 -8.51 5.11
CA ALA A 84 -11.28 -8.93 3.81
C ALA A 84 -10.55 -10.15 3.20
N GLY A 85 -9.52 -10.69 3.86
CA GLY A 85 -8.77 -11.85 3.36
C GLY A 85 -7.86 -11.52 2.17
N ALA A 86 -7.34 -10.29 2.10
CA ALA A 86 -6.41 -9.91 1.05
C ALA A 86 -5.17 -10.84 1.02
N PRO A 87 -4.64 -11.16 -0.18
CA PRO A 87 -3.46 -11.99 -0.29
C PRO A 87 -2.24 -11.34 0.39
N GLY A 88 -1.33 -12.16 0.92
CA GLY A 88 -0.14 -11.67 1.63
C GLY A 88 -0.39 -11.30 3.10
N LEU A 89 -1.15 -12.12 3.84
CA LEU A 89 -1.50 -11.86 5.25
C LEU A 89 -0.27 -11.62 6.14
N ALA A 90 0.83 -12.34 5.91
CA ALA A 90 2.06 -12.18 6.69
C ALA A 90 2.71 -10.80 6.50
N SER A 91 2.76 -10.29 5.27
CA SER A 91 3.31 -8.96 5.00
C SER A 91 2.40 -7.87 5.55
N LEU A 92 1.07 -8.03 5.45
CA LEU A 92 0.11 -7.11 6.05
C LEU A 92 0.19 -7.09 7.58
N ALA A 93 0.39 -8.26 8.21
CA ALA A 93 0.57 -8.35 9.65
C ALA A 93 1.83 -7.60 10.12
N LYS A 94 2.94 -7.75 9.38
CA LYS A 94 4.18 -7.00 9.64
C LYS A 94 3.96 -5.48 9.52
N GLN A 95 3.36 -5.05 8.41
CA GLN A 95 3.05 -3.64 8.17
C GLN A 95 2.16 -3.06 9.27
N ARG A 96 1.16 -3.82 9.74
CA ARG A 96 0.30 -3.42 10.85
C ARG A 96 1.10 -3.17 12.14
N MET A 97 2.05 -4.05 12.48
CA MET A 97 2.89 -3.88 13.67
C MET A 97 3.79 -2.65 13.56
N GLU A 98 4.38 -2.42 12.39
CA GLU A 98 5.22 -1.25 12.12
C GLU A 98 4.43 0.07 12.24
N LEU A 99 3.23 0.14 11.66
CA LEU A 99 2.35 1.31 11.78
C LEU A 99 1.95 1.59 13.24
N VAL A 100 1.63 0.55 14.02
CA VAL A 100 1.33 0.71 15.45
C VAL A 100 2.54 1.25 16.21
N ALA A 101 3.75 0.77 15.91
CA ALA A 101 4.97 1.30 16.51
C ALA A 101 5.23 2.76 16.12
N GLN A 102 5.02 3.12 14.85
CA GLN A 102 5.16 4.48 14.35
C GLN A 102 4.16 5.45 15.00
N ILE A 103 2.88 5.06 15.10
CA ILE A 103 1.84 5.85 15.76
C ILE A 103 2.25 6.15 17.21
N ARG A 104 2.69 5.13 17.96
CA ARG A 104 3.16 5.33 19.34
C ARG A 104 4.33 6.31 19.43
N LYS A 105 5.26 6.25 18.48
CA LYS A 105 6.40 7.19 18.42
C LYS A 105 5.93 8.62 18.15
N LEU A 106 5.03 8.80 17.18
CA LEU A 106 4.47 10.11 16.82
C LEU A 106 3.63 10.71 17.95
N GLU A 107 2.80 9.91 18.62
CA GLU A 107 2.04 10.33 19.80
C GLU A 107 2.97 10.73 20.96
N GLY A 108 4.07 10.00 21.17
CA GLY A 108 5.08 10.35 22.16
C GLY A 108 5.84 11.65 21.83
N ALA A 109 6.09 11.92 20.54
CA ALA A 109 6.71 13.16 20.09
C ALA A 109 5.76 14.36 20.17
N ALA A 110 4.45 14.15 19.95
CA ALA A 110 3.43 15.18 20.05
C ALA A 110 3.08 15.56 21.50
N ARG A 111 3.37 14.69 22.48
CA ARG A 111 3.11 14.99 23.88
C ARG A 111 4.04 16.13 24.35
N PRO A 112 3.51 17.27 24.82
CA PRO A 112 4.36 18.35 25.31
C PRO A 112 5.20 17.83 26.48
N LYS A 113 6.52 17.98 26.38
CA LYS A 113 7.42 17.76 27.52
C LYS A 113 7.01 18.76 28.59
N GLU A 114 6.65 18.31 29.80
CA GLU A 114 6.38 19.20 30.94
C GLU A 114 7.45 20.30 30.94
N SER A 115 7.01 21.56 30.82
CA SER A 115 7.97 22.65 30.73
C SER A 115 8.63 22.81 32.10
N LYS A 116 9.89 23.27 32.12
CA LYS A 116 10.56 23.61 33.39
C LYS A 116 9.78 24.64 34.21
N LEU A 117 8.89 25.40 33.58
CA LEU A 117 7.99 26.33 34.25
C LEU A 117 6.84 25.62 34.98
N ASP A 118 6.28 24.57 34.40
CA ASP A 118 5.25 23.73 35.05
C ASP A 118 5.84 22.97 36.24
N GLU A 119 7.08 22.49 36.09
CA GLU A 119 7.83 21.86 37.18
C GLU A 119 8.12 22.86 38.32
N LEU A 120 8.48 24.10 37.98
CA LEU A 120 8.71 25.17 38.97
C LEU A 120 7.41 25.59 39.66
N ALA A 121 6.29 25.67 38.92
CA ALA A 121 4.98 26.00 39.46
C ALA A 121 4.52 24.93 40.47
N ARG A 122 4.68 23.65 40.14
CA ARG A 122 4.44 22.52 41.04
C ARG A 122 5.27 22.63 42.32
N ARG A 123 6.57 22.89 42.19
CA ARG A 123 7.49 23.08 43.34
C ARG A 123 7.20 24.30 44.20
N ARG A 124 6.54 25.33 43.64
CA ARG A 124 6.08 26.50 44.38
C ARG A 124 4.79 26.19 45.14
N ALA A 125 3.86 25.46 44.52
CA ALA A 125 2.63 25.00 45.16
C ALA A 125 2.93 24.07 46.35
N GLU A 126 3.87 23.13 46.19
CA GLU A 126 4.33 22.23 47.26
C GLU A 126 4.93 23.01 48.45
N ARG A 127 5.75 24.04 48.17
CA ARG A 127 6.34 24.89 49.22
C ARG A 127 5.28 25.70 49.95
N LEU A 128 4.32 26.28 49.23
CA LEU A 128 3.22 27.04 49.83
C LEU A 128 2.33 26.16 50.71
N ALA A 129 2.02 24.94 50.26
CA ALA A 129 1.27 23.96 51.04
C ALA A 129 2.03 23.50 52.29
N ALA A 130 3.35 23.29 52.18
CA ALA A 130 4.19 22.93 53.32
C ALA A 130 4.36 24.08 54.33
N SER A 131 4.30 25.33 53.89
CA SER A 131 4.33 26.51 54.77
C SER A 131 2.98 26.89 55.37
N ALA A 132 1.90 26.21 54.97
CA ALA A 132 0.54 26.44 55.47
C ALA A 132 0.13 25.47 56.61
N HIS A 133 1.04 24.59 57.03
CA HIS A 133 0.96 23.73 58.22
C HIS A 133 1.94 24.23 59.29
#